data_AF-A0A547NLL2-F1
#
_entry.id   AF-A0A547NLL2-F1
#
_cell.length_a   1.000
_cell.length_b   1.000
_cell.length_c   1.000
_cell.angle_alpha   90.00
_cell.angle_beta   90.00
_cell.angle_gamma   90.00
#
_symmetry.space_group_name_H-M   'P 1'
#
loop_
_entity.id
_entity.type
_entity.pdbx_description
1 polymer ?
#
loop_
_entity_poly.entity_id
_entity_poly.type
_entity_poly.pdbx_seq_one_letter_code
_entity_poly.pdbx_strand_id
1 'polypeptide(L)'
;MPLDTIRQQIRANYLPDEDAAVKRLAEATGLSSEDRDAISARAADLVRAVRGSSDPRLMEVFLSAYGLSTKEGVALMCLAEALLRVPDTETMDDLIADKIAPHDWSAHSGGSSSIFVNASTWALMLTGRVLDEGEGGIEGTLRSMVRRLGEPVIRKAVAAAMREMGEQFVLGRTIAEAIKRGRPMIQKGYLYSFDMLGEAARTEADALRYLKAYADAISSLDSGSNGPDIRQNHGISVKLSALHPRYEEAQKEKMLPVMAERLLSLALAARHSRMGLNIDAEEADRLDLSLDVIERVLSEPELAGWNGFGVVVQAYGPRAAFTIDWLYALAKKYNRNIMVRLVKGAYWDTEIKRAQTLGLSGYPVFTRKANTDVSYVACAKKLLGMTDRIYPQFATHNAHTVAAILSMADSRDAFEFQRLHGMGEALHETVRKSEGTRCRIYAPVGAHSDLLAYLVRRLLENGANSSFVHQLTDEDVEPEDIARDPLETVENQGPAANPAIARPATIFGA
;
A
#
# COMPACT_ATOMS: atom_id res chain seq x y z
N MET A 1 -10.89 -19.56 21.78
CA MET A 1 -9.58 -20.24 21.70
C MET A 1 -8.56 -19.41 22.47
N PRO A 2 -7.69 -19.99 23.30
CA PRO A 2 -6.62 -19.26 23.99
C PRO A 2 -5.70 -18.54 22.99
N LEU A 3 -5.18 -17.37 23.35
CA LEU A 3 -4.33 -16.57 22.46
C LEU A 3 -3.10 -17.34 21.97
N ASP A 4 -2.45 -18.08 22.86
CA ASP A 4 -1.25 -18.86 22.52
C ASP A 4 -1.52 -19.93 21.45
N THR A 5 -2.69 -20.57 21.50
CA THR A 5 -3.09 -21.53 20.47
C THR A 5 -3.24 -20.86 19.10
N ILE A 6 -3.83 -19.67 19.05
CA ILE A 6 -3.95 -18.91 17.78
C ILE A 6 -2.57 -18.44 17.31
N ARG A 7 -1.69 -18.00 18.22
CA ARG A 7 -0.30 -17.63 17.87
C ARG A 7 0.47 -18.81 17.29
N GLN A 8 0.28 -20.03 17.82
CA GLN A 8 0.86 -21.24 17.23
C GLN A 8 0.33 -21.49 15.81
N GLN A 9 -0.97 -21.26 15.55
CA GLN A 9 -1.53 -21.36 14.20
C GLN A 9 -0.92 -20.33 13.23
N ILE A 10 -0.75 -19.08 13.68
CA ILE A 10 -0.08 -18.02 12.91
C ILE A 10 1.34 -18.46 12.53
N ARG A 11 2.12 -18.95 13.50
CA ARG A 11 3.50 -19.41 13.27
C ARG A 11 3.57 -20.63 12.36
N ALA A 12 2.68 -21.60 12.53
CA ALA A 12 2.60 -22.80 11.69
C ALA A 12 2.27 -22.49 10.22
N ASN A 13 1.60 -21.36 9.96
CA ASN A 13 1.25 -20.91 8.63
C ASN A 13 2.20 -19.82 8.11
N TYR A 14 3.45 -19.78 8.58
CA TYR A 14 4.43 -18.82 8.06
C TYR A 14 4.80 -19.08 6.60
N LEU A 15 5.07 -20.34 6.26
CA LEU A 15 5.40 -20.79 4.89
C LEU A 15 4.51 -21.99 4.53
N PRO A 16 3.19 -21.80 4.41
CA PRO A 16 2.26 -22.92 4.24
C PRO A 16 2.30 -23.47 2.81
N ASP A 17 1.67 -24.62 2.62
CA ASP A 17 1.28 -25.09 1.30
C ASP A 17 0.26 -24.11 0.69
N GLU A 18 0.61 -23.50 -0.46
CA GLU A 18 -0.18 -22.43 -1.05
C GLU A 18 -1.53 -22.94 -1.56
N ASP A 19 -1.59 -24.15 -2.12
CA ASP A 19 -2.83 -24.76 -2.61
C ASP A 19 -3.83 -24.98 -1.46
N ALA A 20 -3.37 -25.57 -0.35
CA ALA A 20 -4.19 -25.77 0.83
C ALA A 20 -4.66 -24.43 1.46
N ALA A 21 -3.77 -23.43 1.49
CA ALA A 21 -4.10 -22.11 2.02
C ALA A 21 -5.17 -21.39 1.19
N VAL A 22 -5.01 -21.39 -0.14
CA VAL A 22 -5.95 -20.74 -1.06
C VAL A 22 -7.29 -21.46 -1.08
N LYS A 23 -7.31 -22.80 -1.11
CA LYS A 23 -8.56 -23.58 -1.03
C LYS A 23 -9.37 -23.24 0.23
N ARG A 24 -8.72 -23.24 1.40
CA ARG A 24 -9.35 -22.88 2.67
C ARG A 24 -9.91 -21.45 2.66
N LEU A 25 -9.19 -20.51 2.04
CA LEU A 25 -9.64 -19.11 1.96
C LEU A 25 -10.80 -18.94 0.98
N ALA A 26 -10.77 -19.62 -0.18
CA ALA A 26 -11.86 -19.63 -1.14
C ALA A 26 -13.15 -20.17 -0.49
N GLU A 27 -13.07 -21.31 0.20
CA GLU A 27 -14.18 -21.88 0.97
C GLU A 27 -14.70 -20.91 2.05
N ALA A 28 -13.79 -20.20 2.73
CA ALA A 28 -14.14 -19.25 3.77
C ALA A 28 -14.84 -17.96 3.27
N THR A 29 -14.85 -17.70 1.96
CA THR A 29 -15.65 -16.59 1.40
C THR A 29 -17.15 -16.86 1.53
N GLY A 30 -17.57 -18.12 1.37
CA GLY A 30 -18.97 -18.54 1.39
C GLY A 30 -19.85 -17.88 0.32
N LEU A 31 -19.27 -17.34 -0.77
CA LEU A 31 -20.02 -16.69 -1.85
C LEU A 31 -20.58 -17.73 -2.81
N SER A 32 -21.87 -17.62 -3.13
CA SER A 32 -22.50 -18.42 -4.19
C SER A 32 -22.07 -17.94 -5.58
N SER A 33 -22.31 -18.75 -6.62
CA SER A 33 -22.08 -18.30 -8.01
C SER A 33 -22.91 -17.07 -8.35
N GLU A 34 -24.17 -17.01 -7.89
CA GLU A 34 -25.04 -15.85 -8.08
C GLU A 34 -24.47 -14.59 -7.42
N ASP A 35 -23.95 -14.70 -6.20
CA ASP A 35 -23.30 -13.58 -5.52
C ASP A 35 -22.06 -13.10 -6.29
N ARG A 36 -21.24 -14.04 -6.79
CA ARG A 36 -20.01 -13.76 -7.55
C ARG A 36 -20.31 -13.03 -8.86
N ASP A 37 -21.33 -13.48 -9.60
CA ASP A 37 -21.78 -12.84 -10.84
C ASP A 37 -22.31 -11.42 -10.57
N ALA A 38 -23.15 -11.25 -9.54
CA ALA A 38 -23.69 -9.96 -9.15
C ALA A 38 -22.61 -8.97 -8.70
N ILE A 39 -21.61 -9.44 -7.95
CA ILE A 39 -20.45 -8.65 -7.54
C ILE A 39 -19.64 -8.18 -8.76
N SER A 40 -19.38 -9.08 -9.70
CA SER A 40 -18.62 -8.77 -10.92
C SER A 40 -19.35 -7.75 -11.79
N ALA A 41 -20.66 -7.92 -12.00
CA ALA A 41 -21.49 -6.96 -12.72
C ALA A 41 -21.45 -5.57 -12.06
N ARG A 42 -21.65 -5.51 -10.74
CA ARG A 42 -21.58 -4.26 -9.98
C ARG A 42 -20.20 -3.60 -10.06
N ALA A 43 -19.14 -4.39 -10.03
CA ALA A 43 -17.78 -3.88 -10.16
C ALA A 43 -17.51 -3.30 -11.56
N ALA A 44 -18.03 -3.92 -12.62
CA ALA A 44 -17.94 -3.40 -13.97
C ALA A 44 -18.68 -2.05 -14.09
N ASP A 45 -19.85 -1.91 -13.47
CA ASP A 45 -20.59 -0.65 -13.44
C ASP A 45 -19.84 0.46 -12.67
N LEU A 46 -19.18 0.12 -11.56
CA LEU A 46 -18.29 1.06 -10.87
C LEU A 46 -17.13 1.51 -11.76
N VAL A 47 -16.51 0.59 -12.51
CA VAL A 47 -15.43 0.92 -13.46
C VAL A 47 -15.94 1.87 -14.54
N ARG A 48 -17.12 1.61 -15.13
CA ARG A 48 -17.75 2.50 -16.12
C ARG A 48 -18.02 3.89 -15.56
N ALA A 49 -18.60 3.97 -14.35
CA ALA A 49 -18.89 5.23 -13.68
C ALA A 49 -17.62 6.05 -13.43
N VAL A 50 -16.52 5.39 -13.06
CA VAL A 50 -15.23 6.04 -12.86
C VAL A 50 -14.65 6.54 -14.18
N ARG A 51 -14.68 5.73 -15.26
CA ARG A 51 -14.21 6.14 -16.59
C ARG A 51 -15.02 7.30 -17.17
N GLY A 52 -16.31 7.38 -16.87
CA GLY A 52 -17.18 8.48 -17.31
C GLY A 52 -16.99 9.80 -16.52
N SER A 53 -16.21 9.79 -15.43
CA SER A 53 -15.99 10.99 -14.61
C SER A 53 -14.92 11.91 -15.22
N SER A 54 -15.24 13.19 -15.37
CA SER A 54 -14.52 14.16 -16.20
C SER A 54 -13.34 14.86 -15.51
N ASP A 55 -12.64 14.22 -14.58
CA ASP A 55 -11.52 14.88 -13.89
C ASP A 55 -10.25 14.87 -14.77
N PRO A 56 -9.69 16.04 -15.13
CA PRO A 56 -8.50 16.12 -16.00
C PRO A 56 -7.29 15.40 -15.39
N ARG A 57 -6.56 14.66 -16.21
CA ARG A 57 -5.30 14.02 -15.81
C ARG A 57 -4.22 15.10 -15.63
N LEU A 58 -3.86 15.38 -14.38
CA LEU A 58 -2.88 16.41 -13.97
C LEU A 58 -1.53 16.34 -14.71
N MET A 59 -1.17 15.15 -15.21
CA MET A 59 0.04 14.92 -16.00
C MET A 59 0.00 15.59 -17.39
N GLU A 60 -1.18 15.77 -17.98
CA GLU A 60 -1.34 16.50 -19.25
C GLU A 60 -0.94 17.98 -19.09
N VAL A 61 -1.16 18.56 -17.89
CA VAL A 61 -0.74 19.93 -17.53
C VAL A 61 0.79 20.01 -17.36
N PHE A 62 1.42 18.99 -16.76
CA PHE A 62 2.87 18.91 -16.59
C PHE A 62 3.62 18.84 -17.94
N LEU A 63 3.16 18.00 -18.87
CA LEU A 63 3.78 17.87 -20.20
C LEU A 63 3.75 19.18 -20.99
N SER A 64 2.64 19.92 -20.89
CA SER A 64 2.47 21.21 -21.55
C SER A 64 3.46 22.26 -21.04
N ALA A 65 3.75 22.28 -19.73
CA ALA A 65 4.63 23.27 -19.10
C ALA A 65 6.11 23.19 -19.53
N TYR A 66 6.58 22.00 -19.94
CA TYR A 66 7.97 21.77 -20.37
C TYR A 66 8.11 21.58 -21.89
N GLY A 67 7.03 21.78 -22.66
CA GLY A 67 7.04 21.59 -24.12
C GLY A 67 7.44 20.17 -24.52
N LEU A 68 7.10 19.19 -23.68
CA LEU A 68 7.42 17.79 -23.91
C LEU A 68 6.30 17.16 -24.73
N SER A 69 6.67 16.45 -25.79
CA SER A 69 5.75 15.52 -26.42
C SER A 69 5.41 14.39 -25.45
N THR A 70 4.30 13.71 -25.70
CA THR A 70 3.85 12.63 -24.81
C THR A 70 4.88 11.49 -24.71
N LYS A 71 5.58 11.15 -25.81
CA LYS A 71 6.68 10.17 -25.79
C LYS A 71 7.87 10.62 -24.92
N GLU A 72 8.21 11.91 -24.97
CA GLU A 72 9.28 12.50 -24.16
C GLU A 72 8.92 12.53 -22.67
N GLY A 73 7.65 12.80 -22.36
CA GLY A 73 7.09 12.67 -21.02
C GLY A 73 7.27 11.28 -20.44
N VAL A 74 6.94 10.25 -21.22
CA VAL A 74 7.06 8.85 -20.82
C VAL A 74 8.51 8.48 -20.54
N ALA A 75 9.43 8.86 -21.43
CA ALA A 75 10.85 8.62 -21.24
C ALA A 75 11.41 9.30 -19.97
N LEU A 76 11.01 10.55 -19.72
CA LEU A 76 11.41 11.31 -18.55
C LEU A 76 10.91 10.65 -17.24
N MET A 77 9.68 10.14 -17.25
CA MET A 77 9.10 9.49 -16.07
C MET A 77 9.73 8.13 -15.79
N CYS A 78 10.05 7.34 -16.81
CA CYS A 78 10.84 6.11 -16.63
C CYS A 78 12.23 6.41 -16.04
N LEU A 79 12.89 7.47 -16.53
CA LEU A 79 14.17 7.90 -15.98
C LEU A 79 14.03 8.35 -14.51
N ALA A 80 13.02 9.16 -14.20
CA ALA A 80 12.75 9.60 -12.82
C ALA A 80 12.47 8.41 -11.89
N GLU A 81 11.70 7.43 -12.36
CA GLU A 81 11.38 6.19 -11.63
C GLU A 81 12.62 5.33 -11.38
N ALA A 82 13.49 5.16 -12.38
CA ALA A 82 14.75 4.44 -12.23
C ALA A 82 15.70 5.14 -11.24
N LEU A 83 15.82 6.47 -11.33
CA LEU A 83 16.67 7.26 -10.42
C LEU A 83 16.17 7.22 -8.98
N LEU A 84 14.85 7.16 -8.79
CA LEU A 84 14.25 7.01 -7.47
C LEU A 84 14.64 5.68 -6.79
N ARG A 85 14.90 4.61 -7.55
CA ARG A 85 15.32 3.30 -7.02
C ARG A 85 16.78 3.29 -6.53
N VAL A 86 17.55 4.33 -6.82
CA VAL A 86 18.96 4.44 -6.44
C VAL A 86 19.07 5.16 -5.09
N PRO A 87 19.63 4.52 -4.05
CA PRO A 87 19.55 5.02 -2.67
C PRO A 87 20.51 6.18 -2.36
N ASP A 88 21.54 6.40 -3.17
CA ASP A 88 22.57 7.41 -2.95
C ASP A 88 22.76 8.33 -4.16
N THR A 89 23.14 9.58 -3.90
CA THR A 89 23.27 10.62 -4.91
C THR A 89 24.43 10.39 -5.88
N GLU A 90 25.49 9.71 -5.43
CA GLU A 90 26.67 9.42 -6.27
C GLU A 90 26.33 8.39 -7.34
N THR A 91 25.71 7.26 -6.98
CA THR A 91 25.23 6.25 -7.94
C THR A 91 24.12 6.79 -8.83
N MET A 92 23.31 7.74 -8.35
CA MET A 92 22.31 8.42 -9.15
C MET A 92 22.95 9.33 -10.21
N ASP A 93 23.99 10.07 -9.83
CA ASP A 93 24.77 10.89 -10.74
C ASP A 93 25.53 10.05 -11.76
N ASP A 94 26.09 8.92 -11.33
CA ASP A 94 26.72 7.93 -12.21
C ASP A 94 25.71 7.30 -13.16
N LEU A 95 24.49 6.98 -12.71
CA LEU A 95 23.43 6.45 -13.58
C LEU A 95 22.97 7.50 -14.60
N ILE A 96 22.84 8.77 -14.19
CA ILE A 96 22.56 9.89 -15.10
C ILE A 96 23.70 9.99 -16.11
N ALA A 97 24.95 10.04 -15.68
CA ALA A 97 26.11 10.18 -16.55
C ALA A 97 26.25 8.99 -17.51
N ASP A 98 26.19 7.76 -17.02
CA ASP A 98 26.27 6.51 -17.80
C ASP A 98 25.14 6.39 -18.82
N LYS A 99 23.93 6.86 -18.48
CA LYS A 99 22.73 6.73 -19.32
C LYS A 99 22.32 7.99 -20.08
N ILE A 100 23.04 9.10 -19.94
CA ILE A 100 22.79 10.36 -20.66
C ILE A 100 24.01 10.80 -21.48
N ALA A 101 25.23 10.42 -21.09
CA ALA A 101 26.43 10.80 -21.84
C ALA A 101 26.61 9.97 -23.13
N PRO A 102 27.29 10.53 -24.16
CA PRO A 102 27.37 9.92 -25.49
C PRO A 102 28.37 8.76 -25.61
N HIS A 103 28.91 8.22 -24.52
CA HIS A 103 30.03 7.28 -24.60
C HIS A 103 29.67 5.87 -24.14
N ASP A 104 29.55 5.03 -25.17
CA ASP A 104 29.74 3.57 -25.17
C ASP A 104 28.61 2.68 -24.65
N TRP A 105 27.42 2.88 -25.23
CA TRP A 105 26.26 2.01 -25.06
C TRP A 105 26.41 0.62 -25.72
N SER A 106 27.37 0.47 -26.64
CA SER A 106 27.70 -0.80 -27.30
C SER A 106 28.37 -1.82 -26.37
N ALA A 107 29.01 -1.37 -25.30
CA ALA A 107 29.73 -2.26 -24.38
C ALA A 107 28.78 -3.03 -23.42
N HIS A 108 27.53 -2.60 -23.29
CA HIS A 108 26.57 -3.15 -22.31
C HIS A 108 25.36 -3.87 -22.95
N SER A 109 25.33 -4.06 -24.28
CA SER A 109 24.19 -4.67 -25.00
C SER A 109 24.14 -6.21 -24.94
N GLY A 110 24.88 -6.84 -24.03
CA GLY A 110 25.08 -8.30 -24.01
C GLY A 110 24.29 -9.09 -22.97
N GLY A 111 23.55 -8.45 -22.06
CA GLY A 111 22.79 -9.21 -21.07
C GLY A 111 22.37 -8.39 -19.86
N SER A 112 21.25 -7.68 -19.97
CA SER A 112 20.49 -7.24 -18.80
C SER A 112 19.06 -6.90 -19.23
N SER A 113 18.09 -7.29 -18.39
CA SER A 113 16.69 -6.91 -18.51
C SER A 113 16.58 -5.38 -18.56
N SER A 114 15.86 -4.87 -19.58
CA SER A 114 15.71 -3.43 -19.82
C SER A 114 15.19 -2.68 -18.59
N ILE A 115 15.89 -1.66 -18.11
CA ILE A 115 15.46 -0.80 -16.98
C ILE A 115 14.12 -0.09 -17.28
N PHE A 116 13.75 0.01 -18.56
CA PHE A 116 12.49 0.58 -19.03
C PHE A 116 11.33 -0.43 -19.03
N VAL A 117 11.32 -1.44 -18.13
CA VAL A 117 10.23 -2.44 -18.07
C VAL A 117 8.84 -1.80 -17.94
N ASN A 118 8.74 -0.65 -17.27
CA ASN A 118 7.48 0.08 -17.04
C ASN A 118 7.23 1.19 -18.09
N ALA A 119 7.93 1.13 -19.23
CA ALA A 119 7.76 2.00 -20.38
C ALA A 119 6.30 2.15 -20.81
N SER A 120 5.65 1.00 -21.00
CA SER A 120 4.26 0.86 -21.42
C SER A 120 3.29 1.41 -20.37
N THR A 121 3.59 1.21 -19.08
CA THR A 121 2.82 1.74 -17.95
C THR A 121 2.75 3.26 -17.97
N TRP A 122 3.91 3.91 -18.12
CA TRP A 122 3.98 5.36 -18.22
C TRP A 122 3.39 5.86 -19.54
N ALA A 123 3.64 5.15 -20.65
CA ALA A 123 3.02 5.44 -21.95
C ALA A 123 1.50 5.51 -21.87
N LEU A 124 0.89 4.52 -21.22
CA LEU A 124 -0.54 4.46 -21.03
C LEU A 124 -1.04 5.56 -20.09
N MET A 125 -0.40 5.78 -18.93
CA MET A 125 -0.79 6.84 -17.97
C MET A 125 -0.73 8.25 -18.57
N LEU A 126 0.27 8.51 -19.42
CA LEU A 126 0.53 9.84 -20.00
C LEU A 126 -0.21 10.08 -21.30
N THR A 127 -0.42 9.02 -22.11
CA THR A 127 -0.89 9.15 -23.49
C THR A 127 -2.28 8.53 -23.71
N GLY A 128 -2.76 7.70 -22.78
CA GLY A 128 -3.94 6.87 -22.94
C GLY A 128 -3.78 5.76 -23.99
N ARG A 129 -2.57 5.51 -24.50
CA ARG A 129 -2.27 4.51 -25.53
C ARG A 129 -0.95 3.80 -25.23
N VAL A 130 -0.85 2.54 -25.64
CA VAL A 130 0.43 1.84 -25.66
C VAL A 130 1.27 2.40 -26.81
N LEU A 131 2.51 2.80 -26.52
CA LEU A 131 3.44 3.30 -27.53
C LEU A 131 4.14 2.12 -28.22
N ASP A 132 4.07 2.09 -29.54
CA ASP A 132 4.68 1.05 -30.39
C ASP A 132 6.21 0.96 -30.19
N GLU A 133 6.73 -0.27 -30.05
CA GLU A 133 8.17 -0.60 -29.91
C GLU A 133 8.93 -0.52 -31.26
N GLY A 134 8.74 0.56 -32.02
CA GLY A 134 9.50 0.81 -33.24
C GLY A 134 10.99 1.08 -32.98
N GLU A 135 11.83 0.92 -34.02
CA GLU A 135 13.29 1.08 -33.96
C GLU A 135 13.71 2.37 -33.23
N GLY A 136 14.22 2.19 -32.01
CA GLY A 136 14.74 3.23 -31.14
C GLY A 136 14.10 3.31 -29.75
N GLY A 137 12.87 2.84 -29.55
CA GLY A 137 12.21 2.78 -28.22
C GLY A 137 12.25 4.07 -27.36
N ILE A 138 12.01 3.92 -26.06
CA ILE A 138 12.13 5.02 -25.07
C ILE A 138 13.56 5.56 -24.99
N GLU A 139 14.54 4.69 -25.15
CA GLU A 139 15.97 5.03 -25.10
C GLU A 139 16.36 6.03 -26.19
N GLY A 140 15.92 5.82 -27.43
CA GLY A 140 16.14 6.74 -28.55
C GLY A 140 15.39 8.06 -28.38
N THR A 141 14.22 8.03 -27.74
CA THR A 141 13.46 9.24 -27.38
C THR A 141 14.25 10.06 -26.36
N LEU A 142 14.78 9.44 -25.31
CA LEU A 142 15.62 10.10 -24.31
C LEU A 142 16.90 10.66 -24.95
N ARG A 143 17.58 9.92 -25.82
CA ARG A 143 18.76 10.41 -26.57
C ARG A 143 18.44 11.62 -27.44
N SER A 144 17.28 11.62 -28.11
CA SER A 144 16.81 12.76 -28.91
C SER A 144 16.56 14.00 -28.03
N MET A 145 15.96 13.80 -26.85
CA MET A 145 15.78 14.88 -25.86
C MET A 145 17.11 15.43 -25.38
N VAL A 146 18.07 14.57 -25.04
CA VAL A 146 19.41 14.99 -24.58
C VAL A 146 20.11 15.81 -25.65
N ARG A 147 20.07 15.35 -26.91
CA ARG A 147 20.66 16.08 -28.04
C ARG A 147 20.00 17.43 -28.30
N ARG A 148 18.68 17.55 -28.04
CA ARG A 148 17.90 18.76 -28.29
C ARG A 148 17.97 19.78 -27.16
N LEU A 149 17.94 19.31 -25.90
CA LEU A 149 17.74 20.13 -24.71
C LEU A 149 19.01 20.24 -23.84
N GLY A 150 19.93 19.29 -23.96
CA GLY A 150 21.12 19.18 -23.12
C GLY A 150 20.85 18.50 -21.76
N GLU A 151 21.88 17.85 -21.21
CA GLU A 151 21.82 17.16 -19.92
C GLU A 151 21.33 18.04 -18.76
N PRO A 152 21.79 19.30 -18.58
CA PRO A 152 21.36 20.13 -17.45
C PRO A 152 19.85 20.43 -17.44
N VAL A 153 19.23 20.53 -18.62
CA VAL A 153 17.79 20.77 -18.76
C VAL A 153 16.99 19.52 -18.41
N ILE A 154 17.46 18.34 -18.83
CA ILE A 154 16.82 17.06 -18.48
C ILE A 154 16.92 16.81 -16.98
N ARG A 155 18.09 17.05 -16.37
CA ARG A 155 18.26 16.95 -14.92
C ARG A 155 17.28 17.85 -14.18
N LYS A 156 17.12 19.09 -14.64
CA LYS A 156 16.15 20.04 -14.07
C LYS A 156 14.69 19.58 -14.28
N ALA A 157 14.38 18.99 -15.42
CA ALA A 157 13.06 18.44 -15.74
C ALA A 157 12.73 17.20 -14.90
N VAL A 158 13.69 16.29 -14.69
CA VAL A 158 13.57 15.13 -13.80
C VAL A 158 13.36 15.60 -12.36
N ALA A 159 14.19 16.52 -11.86
CA ALA A 159 14.04 17.06 -10.51
C ALA A 159 12.68 17.77 -10.32
N ALA A 160 12.21 18.49 -11.35
CA ALA A 160 10.90 19.11 -11.34
C ALA A 160 9.76 18.07 -11.36
N ALA A 161 9.90 17.00 -12.15
CA ALA A 161 8.96 15.88 -12.18
C ALA A 161 8.90 15.18 -10.82
N MET A 162 10.04 14.92 -10.19
CA MET A 162 10.13 14.34 -8.85
C MET A 162 9.45 15.22 -7.80
N ARG A 163 9.61 16.54 -7.90
CA ARG A 163 8.93 17.49 -7.02
C ARG A 163 7.42 17.52 -7.25
N GLU A 164 6.97 17.57 -8.51
CA GLU A 164 5.54 17.55 -8.86
C GLU A 164 4.86 16.25 -8.43
N MET A 165 5.53 15.10 -8.67
CA MET A 165 5.11 13.80 -8.14
C MET A 165 5.06 13.83 -6.61
N GLY A 166 6.07 14.43 -5.98
CA GLY A 166 6.11 14.56 -4.54
C GLY A 166 4.93 15.34 -3.95
N GLU A 167 4.48 16.40 -4.62
CA GLU A 167 3.30 17.17 -4.21
C GLU A 167 1.97 16.42 -4.39
N GLN A 168 1.91 15.44 -5.31
CA GLN A 168 0.74 14.58 -5.51
C GLN A 168 0.66 13.42 -4.51
N PHE A 169 1.81 12.85 -4.14
CA PHE A 169 1.87 11.72 -3.21
C PHE A 169 2.00 12.14 -1.75
N VAL A 170 2.39 13.39 -1.45
CA VAL A 170 2.48 13.93 -0.10
C VAL A 170 1.46 15.05 0.08
N LEU A 171 0.58 14.87 1.05
CA LEU A 171 -0.45 15.86 1.35
C LEU A 171 0.17 17.16 1.86
N GLY A 172 1.31 17.12 2.55
CA GLY A 172 2.06 18.31 2.94
C GLY A 172 3.41 17.97 3.57
N ARG A 173 4.35 18.92 3.59
CA ARG A 173 5.68 18.70 4.18
C ARG A 173 5.65 18.67 5.71
N THR A 174 4.64 19.31 6.27
CA THR A 174 4.36 19.35 7.71
C THR A 174 2.90 19.00 7.95
N ILE A 175 2.59 18.57 9.17
CA ILE A 175 1.21 18.25 9.54
C ILE A 175 0.26 19.45 9.37
N ALA A 176 0.73 20.67 9.65
CA ALA A 176 -0.04 21.89 9.47
C ALA A 176 -0.37 22.16 7.99
N GLU A 177 0.60 21.95 7.09
CA GLU A 177 0.39 22.05 5.64
C GLU A 177 -0.61 20.98 5.17
N ALA A 178 -0.48 19.75 5.67
CA ALA A 178 -1.34 18.64 5.32
C ALA A 178 -2.80 18.88 5.75
N ILE A 179 -3.04 19.36 6.97
CA ILE A 179 -4.37 19.75 7.45
C ILE A 179 -4.97 20.84 6.57
N LYS A 180 -4.19 21.89 6.21
CA LYS A 180 -4.67 22.99 5.36
C LYS A 180 -5.08 22.48 3.97
N ARG A 181 -4.25 21.65 3.34
CA ARG A 181 -4.50 21.09 2.00
C ARG A 181 -5.62 20.04 2.00
N GLY A 182 -5.85 19.35 3.12
CA GLY A 182 -6.92 18.35 3.26
C GLY A 182 -8.33 18.92 3.39
N ARG A 183 -8.50 20.21 3.71
CA ARG A 183 -9.81 20.84 3.96
C ARG A 183 -10.88 20.57 2.89
N PRO A 184 -10.60 20.63 1.57
CA PRO A 184 -11.60 20.37 0.55
C PRO A 184 -12.20 18.95 0.65
N MET A 185 -11.40 17.94 0.96
CA MET A 185 -11.90 16.57 1.13
C MET A 185 -12.64 16.40 2.45
N ILE A 186 -12.21 17.07 3.52
CA ILE A 186 -12.94 17.09 4.79
C ILE A 186 -14.35 17.66 4.59
N GLN A 187 -14.48 18.73 3.82
CA GLN A 187 -15.79 19.32 3.48
C GLN A 187 -16.69 18.37 2.67
N LYS A 188 -16.10 17.46 1.88
CA LYS A 188 -16.84 16.38 1.20
C LYS A 188 -17.21 15.22 2.15
N GLY A 189 -16.75 15.22 3.40
CA GLY A 189 -17.01 14.18 4.39
C GLY A 189 -15.93 13.10 4.51
N TYR A 190 -14.75 13.30 3.92
CA TYR A 190 -13.61 12.39 4.11
C TYR A 190 -12.92 12.62 5.45
N LEU A 191 -12.35 11.54 5.99
CA LEU A 191 -11.43 11.59 7.11
C LEU A 191 -10.00 11.35 6.63
N TYR A 192 -9.04 11.57 7.51
CA TYR A 192 -7.61 11.36 7.22
C TYR A 192 -7.00 10.38 8.23
N SER A 193 -6.04 9.59 7.77
CA SER A 193 -5.03 8.91 8.57
C SER A 193 -3.67 9.45 8.12
N PHE A 194 -3.00 10.25 8.94
CA PHE A 194 -1.72 10.85 8.57
C PHE A 194 -0.57 9.86 8.73
N ASP A 195 0.25 9.71 7.71
CA ASP A 195 1.46 8.88 7.69
C ASP A 195 2.68 9.79 7.70
N MET A 196 3.41 9.82 8.82
CA MET A 196 4.51 10.76 9.02
C MET A 196 5.81 10.37 8.30
N LEU A 197 5.73 9.45 7.32
CA LEU A 197 6.83 8.96 6.46
C LEU A 197 8.06 8.36 7.17
N GLY A 198 8.09 8.36 8.50
CA GLY A 198 9.17 7.76 9.27
C GLY A 198 9.12 6.24 9.23
N GLU A 199 10.21 5.63 8.76
CA GLU A 199 10.42 4.18 8.78
C GLU A 199 11.90 3.84 9.02
N ALA A 200 12.15 2.60 9.46
CA ALA A 200 13.47 1.98 9.55
C ALA A 200 14.54 2.86 10.23
N ALA A 201 14.30 3.24 11.48
CA ALA A 201 15.30 3.92 12.30
C ALA A 201 16.61 3.14 12.27
N ARG A 202 17.74 3.82 12.02
CA ARG A 202 19.07 3.20 12.00
C ARG A 202 19.82 3.45 13.29
N THR A 203 19.51 4.56 13.94
CA THR A 203 20.10 4.97 15.22
C THR A 203 19.02 5.22 16.25
N GLU A 204 19.42 5.25 17.53
CA GLU A 204 18.52 5.67 18.60
C GLU A 204 18.08 7.14 18.43
N ALA A 205 18.95 7.99 17.89
CA ALA A 205 18.60 9.37 17.56
C ALA A 205 17.49 9.45 16.50
N ASP A 206 17.52 8.58 15.49
CA ASP A 206 16.41 8.47 14.52
C ASP A 206 15.11 8.06 15.21
N ALA A 207 15.17 7.03 16.08
CA ALA A 207 13.98 6.54 16.77
C ALA A 207 13.33 7.62 17.64
N LEU A 208 14.14 8.40 18.37
CA LEU A 208 13.65 9.52 19.18
C LEU A 208 13.12 10.67 18.31
N ARG A 209 13.76 10.95 17.17
CA ARG A 209 13.29 11.95 16.20
C ARG A 209 11.92 11.57 15.63
N TYR A 210 11.72 10.32 15.22
CA TYR A 210 10.44 9.83 14.73
C TYR A 210 9.37 9.80 15.83
N LEU A 211 9.72 9.34 17.04
CA LEU A 211 8.82 9.39 18.19
C LEU A 211 8.30 10.81 18.45
N LYS A 212 9.20 11.80 18.44
CA LYS A 212 8.83 13.21 18.59
C LYS A 212 7.95 13.68 17.44
N ALA A 213 8.27 13.32 16.20
CA ALA A 213 7.46 13.71 15.04
C ALA A 213 6.03 13.16 15.13
N TYR A 214 5.86 11.91 15.57
CA TYR A 214 4.53 11.34 15.85
C TYR A 214 3.81 12.09 16.98
N ALA A 215 4.49 12.37 18.09
CA ALA A 215 3.89 13.10 19.22
C ALA A 215 3.45 14.53 18.84
N ASP A 216 4.30 15.26 18.12
CA ASP A 216 4.01 16.61 17.62
C ASP A 216 2.81 16.59 16.65
N ALA A 217 2.74 15.58 15.78
CA ALA A 217 1.62 15.40 14.85
C ALA A 217 0.30 15.12 15.58
N ILE A 218 0.31 14.22 16.57
CA ILE A 218 -0.86 13.95 17.42
C ILE A 218 -1.33 15.23 18.12
N SER A 219 -0.41 15.97 18.74
CA SER A 219 -0.73 17.23 19.41
C SER A 219 -1.33 18.27 18.44
N SER A 220 -0.82 18.34 17.21
CA SER A 220 -1.32 19.28 16.18
C SER A 220 -2.74 18.93 15.70
N LEU A 221 -3.12 17.66 15.77
CA LEU A 221 -4.42 17.15 15.31
C LEU A 221 -5.51 17.21 16.39
N ASP A 222 -5.16 17.50 17.64
CA ASP A 222 -6.07 17.52 18.80
C ASP A 222 -7.30 18.41 18.59
N SER A 223 -7.09 19.61 18.02
CA SER A 223 -8.14 20.58 17.72
C SER A 223 -9.11 20.16 16.62
N GLY A 224 -8.79 19.12 15.84
CA GLY A 224 -9.59 18.63 14.71
C GLY A 224 -10.54 17.47 15.03
N SER A 225 -10.60 17.01 16.29
CA SER A 225 -11.47 15.90 16.70
C SER A 225 -12.90 16.37 16.98
N ASN A 226 -13.84 15.91 16.16
CA ASN A 226 -15.22 16.41 16.08
C ASN A 226 -16.21 15.74 17.05
N GLY A 227 -15.80 14.74 17.82
CA GLY A 227 -16.71 14.07 18.75
C GLY A 227 -16.11 12.90 19.54
N PRO A 228 -16.93 12.22 20.38
CA PRO A 228 -16.51 11.06 21.15
C PRO A 228 -16.35 9.78 20.30
N ASP A 229 -16.97 9.74 19.12
CA ASP A 229 -16.85 8.60 18.21
C ASP A 229 -15.56 8.69 17.38
N ILE A 230 -14.56 7.87 17.74
CA ILE A 230 -13.25 7.84 17.07
C ILE A 230 -13.37 7.59 15.56
N ARG A 231 -14.41 6.87 15.11
CA ARG A 231 -14.65 6.58 13.69
C ARG A 231 -14.89 7.85 12.87
N GLN A 232 -15.30 8.94 13.52
CA GLN A 232 -15.58 10.24 12.89
C GLN A 232 -14.44 11.25 13.04
N ASN A 233 -13.35 10.88 13.72
CA ASN A 233 -12.19 11.74 13.92
C ASN A 233 -11.07 11.36 12.95
N HIS A 234 -10.15 12.28 12.70
CA HIS A 234 -8.91 11.95 12.00
C HIS A 234 -8.07 10.95 12.81
N GLY A 235 -7.06 10.36 12.19
CA GLY A 235 -6.14 9.43 12.82
C GLY A 235 -4.71 9.60 12.34
N ILE A 236 -3.82 8.82 12.92
CA ILE A 236 -2.42 8.72 12.55
C ILE A 236 -2.03 7.27 12.30
N SER A 237 -1.08 7.05 11.40
CA SER A 237 -0.44 5.77 11.14
C SER A 237 1.01 5.82 11.63
N VAL A 238 1.44 4.78 12.35
CA VAL A 238 2.79 4.67 12.92
C VAL A 238 3.42 3.35 12.48
N LYS A 239 4.73 3.37 12.21
CA LYS A 239 5.52 2.17 11.90
C LYS A 239 6.41 1.83 13.09
N LEU A 240 6.41 0.56 13.51
CA LEU A 240 7.22 0.13 14.65
C LEU A 240 8.72 0.23 14.35
N SER A 241 9.14 -0.05 13.11
CA SER A 241 10.54 0.14 12.68
C SER A 241 11.06 1.57 12.84
N ALA A 242 10.18 2.57 12.89
CA ALA A 242 10.56 3.96 13.15
C ALA A 242 10.83 4.23 14.63
N LEU A 243 10.33 3.39 15.54
CA LEU A 243 10.38 3.62 16.99
C LEU A 243 11.52 2.87 17.67
N HIS A 244 12.26 2.01 16.96
CA HIS A 244 13.43 1.34 17.50
C HIS A 244 14.45 0.98 16.40
N PRO A 245 15.75 1.23 16.60
CA PRO A 245 16.76 0.98 15.57
C PRO A 245 17.00 -0.50 15.26
N ARG A 246 16.59 -1.39 16.19
CA ARG A 246 16.77 -2.84 16.11
C ARG A 246 15.45 -3.60 16.27
N TYR A 247 14.47 -3.25 15.45
CA TYR A 247 13.19 -3.95 15.39
C TYR A 247 13.32 -5.27 14.62
N GLU A 248 13.82 -6.29 15.32
CA GLU A 248 14.11 -7.63 14.80
C GLU A 248 14.04 -8.70 15.90
N GLU A 249 13.71 -9.95 15.55
CA GLU A 249 13.50 -11.03 16.52
C GLU A 249 14.73 -11.29 17.41
N ALA A 250 15.94 -11.20 16.83
CA ALA A 250 17.19 -11.40 17.57
C ALA A 250 17.43 -10.38 18.69
N GLN A 251 16.71 -9.24 18.70
CA GLN A 251 16.82 -8.20 19.72
C GLN A 251 15.57 -8.08 20.59
N LYS A 252 14.63 -9.02 20.48
CA LYS A 252 13.32 -8.99 21.13
C LYS A 252 13.38 -8.65 22.61
N GLU A 253 14.22 -9.32 23.39
CA GLU A 253 14.29 -9.13 24.85
C GLU A 253 14.62 -7.67 25.24
N LYS A 254 15.50 -7.01 24.49
CA LYS A 254 15.93 -5.63 24.75
C LYS A 254 15.01 -4.61 24.09
N MET A 255 14.55 -4.91 22.87
CA MET A 255 13.78 -4.00 22.05
C MET A 255 12.33 -3.90 22.52
N LEU A 256 11.69 -5.02 22.86
CA LEU A 256 10.25 -5.08 23.10
C LEU A 256 9.81 -4.14 24.25
N PRO A 257 10.47 -4.10 25.42
CA PRO A 257 10.09 -3.17 26.48
C PRO A 257 10.15 -1.70 26.04
N VAL A 258 11.22 -1.32 25.34
CA VAL A 258 11.43 0.05 24.84
C VAL A 258 10.39 0.41 23.77
N MET A 259 10.14 -0.50 22.83
CA MET A 259 9.12 -0.32 21.79
C MET A 259 7.72 -0.18 22.38
N ALA A 260 7.37 -1.02 23.35
CA ALA A 260 6.07 -0.98 24.01
C ALA A 260 5.88 0.33 24.78
N GLU A 261 6.88 0.81 25.52
CA GLU A 261 6.82 2.09 26.22
C GLU A 261 6.61 3.27 25.25
N ARG A 262 7.37 3.30 24.15
CA ARG A 262 7.25 4.33 23.10
C ARG A 262 5.87 4.32 22.45
N LEU A 263 5.41 3.14 22.04
CA LEU A 263 4.09 3.00 21.43
C LEU A 263 2.96 3.34 22.41
N LEU A 264 3.08 2.95 23.69
CA LEU A 264 2.12 3.30 24.73
C LEU A 264 2.04 4.83 24.90
N SER A 265 3.17 5.53 24.90
CA SER A 265 3.19 7.00 25.01
C SER A 265 2.40 7.67 23.87
N LEU A 266 2.54 7.16 22.64
CA LEU A 266 1.79 7.64 21.47
C LEU A 266 0.31 7.25 21.55
N ALA A 267 -0.01 6.04 22.02
CA ALA A 267 -1.37 5.58 22.20
C ALA A 267 -2.13 6.40 23.25
N LEU A 268 -1.48 6.76 24.36
CA LEU A 268 -2.05 7.63 25.39
C LEU A 268 -2.30 9.05 24.86
N ALA A 269 -1.37 9.60 24.08
CA ALA A 269 -1.56 10.88 23.41
C ALA A 269 -2.73 10.83 22.41
N ALA A 270 -2.81 9.79 21.58
CA ALA A 270 -3.91 9.61 20.63
C ALA A 270 -5.26 9.43 21.33
N ARG A 271 -5.29 8.72 22.46
CA ARG A 271 -6.47 8.60 23.33
C ARG A 271 -6.91 9.96 23.85
N HIS A 272 -5.99 10.74 24.40
CA HIS A 272 -6.28 12.09 24.91
C HIS A 272 -6.88 12.96 23.81
N SER A 273 -6.30 12.90 22.61
CA SER A 273 -6.77 13.64 21.44
C SER A 273 -7.95 13.02 20.69
N ARG A 274 -8.53 11.94 21.22
CA ARG A 274 -9.71 11.25 20.67
C ARG A 274 -9.53 10.87 19.20
N MET A 275 -8.35 10.43 18.80
CA MET A 275 -8.06 10.00 17.42
C MET A 275 -7.78 8.51 17.33
N GLY A 276 -7.83 7.97 16.11
CA GLY A 276 -7.32 6.63 15.82
C GLY A 276 -5.80 6.63 15.69
N LEU A 277 -5.12 5.63 16.22
CA LEU A 277 -3.71 5.36 15.98
C LEU A 277 -3.58 3.96 15.40
N ASN A 278 -3.13 3.87 14.15
CA ASN A 278 -2.97 2.61 13.43
C ASN A 278 -1.49 2.21 13.39
N ILE A 279 -1.20 0.98 13.80
CA ILE A 279 0.12 0.39 13.66
C ILE A 279 0.19 -0.25 12.27
N ASP A 280 1.00 0.33 11.39
CA ASP A 280 1.21 -0.17 10.04
C ASP A 280 1.93 -1.53 10.06
N ALA A 281 1.55 -2.40 9.13
CA ALA A 281 2.17 -3.70 8.94
C ALA A 281 3.34 -3.59 7.96
N GLU A 282 4.47 -4.17 8.35
CA GLU A 282 5.75 -4.07 7.64
C GLU A 282 6.11 -5.44 7.02
N GLU A 283 7.37 -5.86 7.07
CA GLU A 283 7.82 -7.14 6.52
C GLU A 283 7.26 -8.37 7.27
N ALA A 284 7.20 -9.51 6.57
CA ALA A 284 6.55 -10.73 7.05
C ALA A 284 7.22 -11.34 8.30
N ASP A 285 8.52 -11.17 8.47
CA ASP A 285 9.28 -11.65 9.62
C ASP A 285 9.00 -10.83 10.90
N ARG A 286 8.49 -9.61 10.75
CA ARG A 286 8.12 -8.72 11.87
C ARG A 286 6.71 -8.93 12.39
N LEU A 287 5.85 -9.67 11.67
CA LEU A 287 4.46 -9.88 12.08
C LEU A 287 4.38 -10.43 13.51
N ASP A 288 5.03 -11.54 13.82
CA ASP A 288 4.89 -12.19 15.13
C ASP A 288 5.41 -11.30 16.28
N LEU A 289 6.52 -10.58 16.03
CA LEU A 289 7.09 -9.61 16.95
C LEU A 289 6.17 -8.40 17.17
N SER A 290 5.50 -7.92 16.11
CA SER A 290 4.50 -6.85 16.22
C SER A 290 3.33 -7.24 17.13
N LEU A 291 2.88 -8.51 17.08
CA LEU A 291 1.78 -9.00 17.91
C LEU A 291 2.16 -9.00 19.39
N ASP A 292 3.43 -9.28 19.73
CA ASP A 292 3.90 -9.20 21.13
C ASP A 292 3.89 -7.75 21.65
N VAL A 293 4.32 -6.79 20.83
CA VAL A 293 4.25 -5.36 21.15
C VAL A 293 2.80 -4.90 21.29
N ILE A 294 1.93 -5.32 20.38
CA ILE A 294 0.50 -4.98 20.39
C ILE A 294 -0.20 -5.52 21.63
N GLU A 295 -0.01 -6.79 21.99
CA GLU A 295 -0.63 -7.36 23.20
C GLU A 295 -0.13 -6.63 24.45
N ARG A 296 1.18 -6.34 24.54
CA ARG A 296 1.75 -5.61 25.67
C ARG A 296 1.07 -4.26 25.84
N VAL A 297 0.98 -3.45 24.78
CA VAL A 297 0.40 -2.11 24.86
C VAL A 297 -1.11 -2.13 25.03
N LEU A 298 -1.84 -2.95 24.26
CA LEU A 298 -3.31 -2.98 24.34
C LEU A 298 -3.83 -3.48 25.71
N SER A 299 -3.01 -4.28 26.41
CA SER A 299 -3.34 -4.78 27.76
C SER A 299 -3.32 -3.68 28.83
N GLU A 300 -2.71 -2.53 28.57
CA GLU A 300 -2.53 -1.47 29.57
C GLU A 300 -3.89 -0.88 30.00
N PRO A 301 -4.18 -0.82 31.32
CA PRO A 301 -5.46 -0.32 31.84
C PRO A 301 -5.77 1.12 31.43
N GLU A 302 -4.75 1.96 31.25
CA GLU A 302 -4.89 3.38 30.89
C GLU A 302 -5.55 3.59 29.51
N LEU A 303 -5.47 2.59 28.63
CA LEU A 303 -6.12 2.61 27.32
C LEU A 303 -7.61 2.20 27.38
N ALA A 304 -8.15 1.85 28.54
CA ALA A 304 -9.54 1.44 28.67
C ALA A 304 -10.52 2.56 28.24
N GLY A 305 -11.61 2.15 27.58
CA GLY A 305 -12.63 3.05 27.06
C GLY A 305 -12.26 3.79 25.76
N TRP A 306 -11.02 3.64 25.26
CA TRP A 306 -10.62 4.19 23.97
C TRP A 306 -10.72 3.14 22.86
N ASN A 307 -11.46 3.47 21.81
CA ASN A 307 -11.75 2.58 20.68
C ASN A 307 -10.92 2.91 19.42
N GLY A 308 -9.81 3.64 19.59
CA GLY A 308 -8.96 4.11 18.49
C GLY A 308 -7.67 3.33 18.26
N PHE A 309 -7.42 2.27 19.03
CA PHE A 309 -6.25 1.43 18.82
C PHE A 309 -6.42 0.61 17.54
N GLY A 310 -5.56 0.85 16.56
CA GLY A 310 -5.65 0.29 15.21
C GLY A 310 -4.48 -0.61 14.86
N VAL A 311 -4.74 -1.68 14.11
CA VAL A 311 -3.72 -2.62 13.60
C VAL A 311 -3.97 -2.90 12.12
N VAL A 312 -2.91 -2.82 11.30
CA VAL A 312 -2.98 -3.20 9.89
C VAL A 312 -2.74 -4.71 9.73
N VAL A 313 -3.52 -5.37 8.87
CA VAL A 313 -3.35 -6.79 8.50
C VAL A 313 -3.22 -6.89 6.98
N GLN A 314 -2.21 -7.62 6.51
CA GLN A 314 -1.88 -7.76 5.08
C GLN A 314 -2.44 -9.08 4.51
N ALA A 315 -3.45 -8.99 3.65
CA ALA A 315 -4.14 -10.14 3.06
C ALA A 315 -3.29 -10.96 2.07
N TYR A 316 -2.20 -10.40 1.54
CA TYR A 316 -1.26 -11.15 0.69
C TYR A 316 -0.49 -12.25 1.44
N GLY A 317 -0.57 -12.26 2.77
CA GLY A 317 0.12 -13.19 3.65
C GLY A 317 -0.83 -14.30 4.09
N PRO A 318 -0.48 -15.58 3.97
CA PRO A 318 -1.33 -16.69 4.38
C PRO A 318 -1.76 -16.69 5.86
N ARG A 319 -1.06 -15.90 6.69
CA ARG A 319 -1.32 -15.71 8.12
C ARG A 319 -2.44 -14.71 8.43
N ALA A 320 -2.94 -13.97 7.44
CA ALA A 320 -3.88 -12.85 7.64
C ALA A 320 -5.14 -13.24 8.40
N ALA A 321 -5.83 -14.30 7.96
CA ALA A 321 -7.07 -14.76 8.60
C ALA A 321 -6.87 -15.14 10.07
N PHE A 322 -5.77 -15.84 10.39
CA PHE A 322 -5.43 -16.22 11.77
C PHE A 322 -5.04 -15.02 12.63
N THR A 323 -4.40 -14.01 12.02
CA THR A 323 -4.07 -12.75 12.70
C THR A 323 -5.35 -12.01 13.11
N ILE A 324 -6.37 -12.01 12.24
CA ILE A 324 -7.70 -11.44 12.56
C ILE A 324 -8.34 -12.22 13.72
N ASP A 325 -8.29 -13.55 13.69
CA ASP A 325 -8.82 -14.39 14.79
C ASP A 325 -8.13 -14.06 16.13
N TRP A 326 -6.80 -13.84 16.10
CA TRP A 326 -6.03 -13.45 17.28
C TRP A 326 -6.41 -12.06 17.78
N LEU A 327 -6.52 -11.08 16.89
CA LEU A 327 -6.92 -9.71 17.21
C LEU A 327 -8.33 -9.67 17.83
N TYR A 328 -9.28 -10.43 17.30
CA TYR A 328 -10.63 -10.56 17.86
C TYR A 328 -10.60 -11.19 19.25
N ALA A 329 -9.85 -12.28 19.43
CA ALA A 329 -9.70 -12.92 20.73
C ALA A 329 -9.01 -12.00 21.76
N LEU A 330 -8.02 -11.22 21.33
CA LEU A 330 -7.31 -10.23 22.16
C LEU A 330 -8.26 -9.12 22.61
N ALA A 331 -9.05 -8.57 21.69
CA ALA A 331 -10.07 -7.56 21.99
C ALA A 331 -11.08 -8.08 23.02
N LYS A 332 -11.50 -9.35 22.91
CA LYS A 332 -12.38 -9.98 23.92
C LYS A 332 -11.69 -10.17 25.27
N LYS A 333 -10.45 -10.67 25.29
CA LYS A 333 -9.66 -10.90 26.52
C LYS A 333 -9.53 -9.62 27.37
N TYR A 334 -9.24 -8.50 26.72
CA TYR A 334 -9.01 -7.21 27.39
C TYR A 334 -10.22 -6.26 27.37
N ASN A 335 -11.38 -6.74 26.90
CA ASN A 335 -12.62 -5.97 26.74
C ASN A 335 -12.40 -4.64 26.00
N ARG A 336 -11.73 -4.70 24.84
CA ARG A 336 -11.43 -3.55 23.98
C ARG A 336 -12.21 -3.61 22.68
N ASN A 337 -12.30 -2.46 22.01
CA ASN A 337 -12.60 -2.40 20.59
C ASN A 337 -11.34 -1.95 19.84
N ILE A 338 -11.07 -2.58 18.71
CA ILE A 338 -9.89 -2.29 17.89
C ILE A 338 -10.33 -1.90 16.48
N MET A 339 -9.59 -1.00 15.86
CA MET A 339 -9.71 -0.73 14.43
C MET A 339 -8.82 -1.73 13.69
N VAL A 340 -9.30 -2.38 12.65
CA VAL A 340 -8.47 -3.29 11.84
C VAL A 340 -8.49 -2.84 10.39
N ARG A 341 -7.34 -2.34 9.95
CA ARG A 341 -7.14 -1.98 8.55
C ARG A 341 -6.71 -3.20 7.76
N LEU A 342 -7.57 -3.69 6.89
CA LEU A 342 -7.21 -4.74 5.95
C LEU A 342 -6.62 -4.10 4.69
N VAL A 343 -5.39 -4.49 4.36
CA VAL A 343 -4.69 -4.12 3.11
C VAL A 343 -4.36 -5.39 2.33
N LYS A 344 -3.95 -5.27 1.07
CA LYS A 344 -3.32 -6.39 0.36
C LYS A 344 -1.90 -6.64 0.91
N GLY A 345 -1.00 -5.69 0.70
CA GLY A 345 0.38 -5.72 1.20
C GLY A 345 1.30 -4.93 0.28
N ALA A 346 2.42 -4.42 0.82
CA ALA A 346 3.29 -3.46 0.12
C ALA A 346 4.75 -3.93 -0.04
N TYR A 347 5.07 -5.15 0.40
CA TYR A 347 6.45 -5.67 0.44
C TYR A 347 6.64 -6.94 -0.42
N TRP A 348 5.73 -7.23 -1.34
CA TRP A 348 5.66 -8.54 -2.02
C TRP A 348 6.99 -8.96 -2.67
N ASP A 349 7.59 -8.12 -3.52
CA ASP A 349 8.88 -8.41 -4.17
C ASP A 349 10.02 -8.61 -3.16
N THR A 350 9.98 -7.85 -2.06
CA THR A 350 10.94 -7.98 -0.96
C THR A 350 10.80 -9.34 -0.29
N GLU A 351 9.57 -9.81 -0.04
CA GLU A 351 9.32 -11.11 0.56
C GLU A 351 9.75 -12.26 -0.35
N ILE A 352 9.49 -12.16 -1.67
CA ILE A 352 9.99 -13.14 -2.65
C ILE A 352 11.53 -13.20 -2.63
N LYS A 353 12.19 -12.03 -2.74
CA LYS A 353 13.65 -11.93 -2.73
C LYS A 353 14.25 -12.45 -1.42
N ARG A 354 13.70 -12.07 -0.27
CA ARG A 354 14.22 -12.49 1.05
C ARG A 354 14.06 -14.00 1.24
N ALA A 355 12.91 -14.58 0.89
CA ALA A 355 12.69 -16.02 0.99
C ALA A 355 13.69 -16.82 0.14
N GLN A 356 13.96 -16.35 -1.09
CA GLN A 356 14.97 -16.93 -1.97
C GLN A 356 16.40 -16.80 -1.42
N THR A 357 16.78 -15.59 -1.01
CA THR A 357 18.14 -15.30 -0.50
C THR A 357 18.45 -16.06 0.80
N LEU A 358 17.43 -16.26 1.65
CA LEU A 358 17.56 -16.98 2.91
C LEU A 358 17.42 -18.50 2.76
N GLY A 359 17.11 -19.01 1.55
CA GLY A 359 16.93 -20.45 1.31
C GLY A 359 15.74 -21.05 2.08
N LEU A 360 14.65 -20.30 2.25
CA LEU A 360 13.46 -20.77 2.96
C LEU A 360 12.75 -21.90 2.20
N SER A 361 11.87 -22.66 2.87
CA SER A 361 11.12 -23.75 2.22
C SER A 361 10.02 -23.29 1.26
N GLY A 362 9.61 -22.01 1.36
CA GLY A 362 8.51 -21.42 0.58
C GLY A 362 8.45 -19.91 0.78
N TYR A 363 7.29 -19.32 0.49
CA TYR A 363 7.08 -17.88 0.58
C TYR A 363 6.11 -17.52 1.70
N PRO A 364 6.33 -16.41 2.42
CA PRO A 364 5.41 -15.93 3.44
C PRO A 364 4.25 -15.09 2.88
N VAL A 365 4.16 -15.02 1.54
CA VAL A 365 3.14 -14.31 0.76
C VAL A 365 2.65 -15.21 -0.37
N PHE A 366 1.42 -15.00 -0.83
CA PHE A 366 0.91 -15.66 -2.03
C PHE A 366 1.70 -15.22 -3.27
N THR A 367 1.96 -16.15 -4.18
CA THR A 367 2.80 -15.90 -5.36
C THR A 367 1.99 -15.50 -6.60
N ARG A 368 0.66 -15.62 -6.54
CA ARG A 368 -0.27 -15.06 -7.54
C ARG A 368 -1.14 -13.97 -6.94
N LYS A 369 -1.42 -12.94 -7.75
CA LYS A 369 -2.27 -11.80 -7.36
C LYS A 369 -3.71 -12.24 -7.05
N ALA A 370 -4.29 -13.15 -7.84
CA ALA A 370 -5.64 -13.66 -7.62
C ALA A 370 -5.80 -14.34 -6.24
N ASN A 371 -4.78 -15.08 -5.78
CA ASN A 371 -4.76 -15.68 -4.45
C ASN A 371 -4.84 -14.62 -3.33
N THR A 372 -4.14 -13.49 -3.51
CA THR A 372 -4.24 -12.35 -2.59
C THR A 372 -5.62 -11.72 -2.60
N ASP A 373 -6.27 -11.62 -3.76
CA ASP A 373 -7.64 -11.08 -3.86
C ASP A 373 -8.65 -11.98 -3.14
N VAL A 374 -8.57 -13.30 -3.35
CA VAL A 374 -9.41 -14.27 -2.63
C VAL A 374 -9.17 -14.19 -1.12
N SER A 375 -7.90 -14.14 -0.70
CA SER A 375 -7.54 -13.96 0.71
C SER A 375 -8.13 -12.67 1.30
N TYR A 376 -8.08 -11.57 0.56
CA TYR A 376 -8.63 -10.29 0.98
C TYR A 376 -10.15 -10.38 1.17
N VAL A 377 -10.89 -10.95 0.21
CA VAL A 377 -12.35 -11.13 0.31
C VAL A 377 -12.71 -12.02 1.50
N ALA A 378 -12.00 -13.13 1.70
CA ALA A 378 -12.21 -14.03 2.83
C ALA A 378 -11.94 -13.35 4.19
N CYS A 379 -10.87 -12.57 4.28
CA CYS A 379 -10.55 -11.77 5.47
C CYS A 379 -11.58 -10.66 5.70
N ALA A 380 -12.10 -10.03 4.64
CA ALA A 380 -13.13 -9.02 4.73
C ALA A 380 -14.45 -9.61 5.25
N LYS A 381 -14.89 -10.76 4.73
CA LYS A 381 -16.06 -11.48 5.25
C LYS A 381 -15.93 -11.79 6.73
N LYS A 382 -14.74 -12.25 7.16
CA LYS A 382 -14.44 -12.51 8.57
C LYS A 382 -14.57 -11.26 9.44
N LEU A 383 -13.98 -10.15 9.02
CA LEU A 383 -14.03 -8.87 9.75
C LEU A 383 -15.45 -8.32 9.86
N LEU A 384 -16.26 -8.44 8.80
CA LEU A 384 -17.68 -8.07 8.81
C LEU A 384 -18.49 -8.90 9.82
N GLY A 385 -18.09 -10.15 10.10
CA GLY A 385 -18.68 -10.98 11.15
C GLY A 385 -18.18 -10.71 12.58
N MET A 386 -17.26 -9.76 12.77
CA MET A 386 -16.60 -9.47 14.04
C MET A 386 -16.82 -8.01 14.51
N THR A 387 -17.86 -7.35 13.97
CA THR A 387 -18.09 -5.91 14.21
C THR A 387 -18.56 -5.56 15.62
N ASP A 388 -18.78 -6.54 16.50
CA ASP A 388 -19.05 -6.32 17.92
C ASP A 388 -17.80 -5.85 18.69
N ARG A 389 -16.60 -6.14 18.17
CA ARG A 389 -15.31 -5.76 18.77
C ARG A 389 -14.34 -5.11 17.82
N ILE A 390 -14.50 -5.35 16.52
CA ILE A 390 -13.59 -4.83 15.50
C ILE A 390 -14.32 -3.79 14.67
N TYR A 391 -13.69 -2.64 14.43
CA TYR A 391 -14.13 -1.73 13.39
C TYR A 391 -13.29 -1.98 12.13
N PRO A 392 -13.84 -2.63 11.08
CA PRO A 392 -13.09 -2.94 9.87
C PRO A 392 -12.83 -1.68 9.03
N GLN A 393 -11.62 -1.55 8.52
CA GLN A 393 -11.22 -0.48 7.62
C GLN A 393 -10.63 -1.10 6.35
N PHE A 394 -11.37 -1.07 5.25
CA PHE A 394 -10.98 -1.76 4.03
C PHE A 394 -10.19 -0.84 3.11
N ALA A 395 -8.87 -0.98 3.11
CA ALA A 395 -7.96 -0.17 2.30
C ALA A 395 -7.72 -0.85 0.94
N THR A 396 -8.36 -0.32 -0.10
CA THR A 396 -8.26 -0.87 -1.47
C THR A 396 -8.65 0.17 -2.51
N HIS A 397 -8.07 0.07 -3.70
CA HIS A 397 -8.49 0.82 -4.89
C HIS A 397 -9.13 -0.07 -5.96
N ASN A 398 -9.30 -1.36 -5.69
CA ASN A 398 -9.83 -2.32 -6.66
C ASN A 398 -11.38 -2.35 -6.60
N ALA A 399 -12.05 -2.04 -7.71
CA ALA A 399 -13.51 -1.96 -7.77
C ALA A 399 -14.21 -3.29 -7.46
N HIS A 400 -13.67 -4.43 -7.91
CA HIS A 400 -14.22 -5.74 -7.56
C HIS A 400 -14.19 -5.99 -6.06
N THR A 401 -13.07 -5.70 -5.40
CA THR A 401 -12.94 -5.83 -3.94
C THR A 401 -13.93 -4.92 -3.21
N VAL A 402 -14.11 -3.69 -3.68
CA VAL A 402 -15.12 -2.76 -3.13
C VAL A 402 -16.54 -3.32 -3.30
N ALA A 403 -16.90 -3.78 -4.50
CA ALA A 403 -18.20 -4.36 -4.79
C ALA A 403 -18.47 -5.61 -3.93
N ALA A 404 -17.47 -6.47 -3.75
CA ALA A 404 -17.57 -7.65 -2.90
C ALA A 404 -17.87 -7.28 -1.44
N ILE A 405 -17.14 -6.31 -0.87
CA ILE A 405 -17.39 -5.82 0.49
C ILE A 405 -18.79 -5.23 0.62
N LEU A 406 -19.20 -4.42 -0.37
CA LEU A 406 -20.55 -3.85 -0.39
C LEU A 406 -21.64 -4.93 -0.48
N SER A 407 -21.40 -6.01 -1.20
CA SER A 407 -22.33 -7.14 -1.26
C SER A 407 -22.42 -7.89 0.08
N MET A 408 -21.27 -8.13 0.72
CA MET A 408 -21.18 -8.93 1.94
C MET A 408 -21.58 -8.21 3.24
N ALA A 409 -21.62 -6.87 3.26
CA ALA A 409 -21.82 -6.09 4.48
C ALA A 409 -23.29 -5.72 4.72
N ASP A 410 -23.80 -6.07 5.90
CA ASP A 410 -25.19 -5.79 6.31
C ASP A 410 -25.46 -4.30 6.58
N SER A 411 -24.44 -3.55 7.01
CA SER A 411 -24.54 -2.12 7.33
C SER A 411 -23.31 -1.36 6.88
N ARG A 412 -23.54 -0.19 6.25
CA ARG A 412 -22.49 0.72 5.79
C ARG A 412 -21.81 1.49 6.92
N ASP A 413 -22.43 1.54 8.10
CA ASP A 413 -21.88 2.19 9.29
C ASP A 413 -20.92 1.31 10.08
N ALA A 414 -20.96 -0.01 9.85
CA ALA A 414 -20.17 -0.99 10.57
C ALA A 414 -18.69 -0.99 10.16
N PHE A 415 -18.34 -0.36 9.04
CA PHE A 415 -16.98 -0.30 8.50
C PHE A 415 -16.68 1.08 7.89
N GLU A 416 -15.46 1.27 7.40
CA GLU A 416 -15.11 2.33 6.45
C GLU A 416 -14.26 1.76 5.32
N PHE A 417 -14.29 2.42 4.17
CA PHE A 417 -13.25 2.24 3.17
C PHE A 417 -12.04 3.13 3.49
N GLN A 418 -10.89 2.77 2.95
CA GLN A 418 -9.73 3.64 2.93
C GLN A 418 -9.08 3.69 1.55
N ARG A 419 -8.50 4.84 1.24
CA ARG A 419 -7.71 5.08 0.02
C ARG A 419 -6.44 5.83 0.37
N LEU A 420 -5.54 5.91 -0.60
CA LEU A 420 -4.34 6.72 -0.47
C LEU A 420 -4.61 8.12 -1.01
N HIS A 421 -3.92 9.11 -0.48
CA HIS A 421 -3.87 10.42 -1.11
C HIS A 421 -3.29 10.31 -2.53
N GLY A 422 -3.83 11.09 -3.48
CA GLY A 422 -3.48 11.02 -4.89
C GLY A 422 -4.04 9.80 -5.64
N MET A 423 -4.77 8.87 -4.99
CA MET A 423 -5.19 7.61 -5.61
C MET A 423 -6.62 7.19 -5.26
N GLY A 424 -7.31 6.58 -6.23
CA GLY A 424 -8.65 6.02 -6.05
C GLY A 424 -9.73 7.06 -5.71
N GLU A 425 -9.49 8.35 -5.98
CA GLU A 425 -10.44 9.41 -5.65
C GLU A 425 -11.78 9.23 -6.37
N ALA A 426 -11.77 9.05 -7.69
CA ALA A 426 -12.99 8.88 -8.48
C ALA A 426 -13.81 7.65 -8.05
N LEU A 427 -13.14 6.52 -7.77
CA LEU A 427 -13.80 5.30 -7.28
C LEU A 427 -14.49 5.56 -5.93
N HIS A 428 -13.74 6.05 -4.95
CA HIS A 428 -14.27 6.24 -3.60
C HIS A 428 -15.26 7.39 -3.50
N GLU A 429 -15.16 8.41 -4.35
CA GLU A 429 -16.18 9.48 -4.42
C GLU A 429 -17.49 8.96 -5.03
N THR A 430 -17.40 8.12 -6.06
CA THR A 430 -18.56 7.42 -6.64
C THR A 430 -19.24 6.58 -5.57
N VAL A 431 -18.47 5.71 -4.89
CA VAL A 431 -18.99 4.80 -3.85
C VAL A 431 -19.55 5.57 -2.65
N ARG A 432 -18.88 6.63 -2.18
CA ARG A 432 -19.37 7.48 -1.09
C ARG A 432 -20.72 8.12 -1.43
N LYS A 433 -20.87 8.63 -2.66
CA LYS A 433 -22.11 9.26 -3.14
C LYS A 433 -23.25 8.26 -3.32
N SER A 434 -22.98 7.08 -3.88
CA SER A 434 -24.02 6.09 -4.18
C SER A 434 -24.40 5.23 -2.98
N GLU A 435 -23.45 4.91 -2.09
CA GLU A 435 -23.65 3.97 -0.98
C GLU A 435 -23.67 4.62 0.40
N GLY A 436 -23.30 5.90 0.52
CA GLY A 436 -23.21 6.60 1.81
C GLY A 436 -22.11 6.06 2.74
N THR A 437 -21.13 5.31 2.22
CA THR A 437 -20.04 4.74 3.02
C THR A 437 -19.04 5.80 3.48
N ARG A 438 -18.44 5.61 4.66
CA ARG A 438 -17.28 6.39 5.10
C ARG A 438 -16.04 6.03 4.29
N CYS A 439 -15.19 7.03 4.01
CA CYS A 439 -13.87 6.82 3.42
C CYS A 439 -12.81 7.65 4.14
N ARG A 440 -11.72 7.00 4.55
CA ARG A 440 -10.55 7.65 5.15
C ARG A 440 -9.37 7.67 4.17
N ILE A 441 -8.78 8.84 4.00
CA ILE A 441 -7.62 9.04 3.14
C ILE A 441 -6.36 8.86 3.98
N TYR A 442 -5.57 7.86 3.65
CA TYR A 442 -4.22 7.69 4.15
C TYR A 442 -3.30 8.72 3.45
N ALA A 443 -2.80 9.67 4.21
CA ALA A 443 -2.14 10.87 3.70
C ALA A 443 -0.69 10.96 4.18
N PRO A 444 0.29 10.86 3.27
CA PRO A 444 1.69 11.02 3.61
C PRO A 444 2.02 12.46 3.97
N VAL A 445 2.84 12.62 5.00
CA VAL A 445 3.29 13.90 5.54
C VAL A 445 4.76 13.79 5.91
N GLY A 446 5.61 14.60 5.28
CA GLY A 446 7.02 14.62 5.63
C GLY A 446 7.89 15.40 4.66
N ALA A 447 9.15 15.57 5.03
CA ALA A 447 10.13 16.28 4.21
C ALA A 447 10.47 15.51 2.92
N HIS A 448 10.99 16.20 1.92
CA HIS A 448 11.31 15.60 0.62
C HIS A 448 12.40 14.51 0.72
N SER A 449 13.28 14.55 1.72
CA SER A 449 14.29 13.51 1.96
C SER A 449 13.67 12.16 2.30
N ASP A 450 12.57 12.17 3.06
CA ASP A 450 11.88 10.97 3.53
C ASP A 450 10.87 10.46 2.47
N LEU A 451 10.62 11.28 1.45
CA LEU A 451 9.67 10.99 0.38
C LEU A 451 10.20 10.03 -0.68
N LEU A 452 11.49 10.10 -1.04
CA LEU A 452 12.01 9.33 -2.18
C LEU A 452 11.86 7.81 -1.96
N ALA A 453 12.27 7.31 -0.78
CA ALA A 453 12.14 5.91 -0.41
C ALA A 453 10.68 5.43 -0.38
N TYR A 454 9.77 6.29 0.09
CA TYR A 454 8.33 6.04 0.08
C TYR A 454 7.73 6.02 -1.33
N LEU A 455 8.15 6.96 -2.17
CA LEU A 455 7.60 7.18 -3.51
C LEU A 455 7.96 6.03 -4.45
N VAL A 456 9.15 5.44 -4.34
CA VAL A 456 9.51 4.20 -5.07
C VAL A 456 8.52 3.08 -4.79
N ARG A 457 8.26 2.78 -3.51
CA ARG A 457 7.36 1.71 -3.12
C ARG A 457 5.94 1.99 -3.61
N ARG A 458 5.52 3.26 -3.55
CA ARG A 458 4.20 3.71 -4.00
C ARG A 458 4.02 3.61 -5.52
N LEU A 459 5.07 3.91 -6.29
CA LEU A 459 5.08 3.73 -7.74
C LEU A 459 5.05 2.25 -8.12
N LEU A 460 5.81 1.39 -7.45
CA LEU A 460 5.82 -0.07 -7.71
C LEU A 460 4.46 -0.72 -7.42
N GLU A 461 3.82 -0.37 -6.31
CA GLU A 461 2.50 -0.91 -5.92
C GLU A 461 1.41 -0.65 -6.98
N ASN A 462 1.52 0.46 -7.72
CA ASN A 462 0.46 0.92 -8.61
C ASN A 462 0.83 0.93 -10.10
N GLY A 463 2.13 0.88 -10.42
CA GLY A 463 2.66 0.78 -11.76
C GLY A 463 2.86 -0.65 -12.24
N ALA A 464 2.70 -1.67 -11.38
CA ALA A 464 2.70 -3.05 -11.84
C ALA A 464 1.54 -3.30 -12.82
N ASN A 465 1.79 -3.99 -13.94
CA ASN A 465 0.80 -4.29 -14.99
C ASN A 465 -0.48 -5.00 -14.47
N SER A 466 -0.38 -5.68 -13.33
CA SER A 466 -1.48 -6.35 -12.64
C SER A 466 -2.27 -5.45 -11.67
N SER A 467 -1.87 -4.18 -11.52
CA SER A 467 -2.54 -3.21 -10.67
C SER A 467 -3.83 -2.72 -11.31
N PHE A 468 -4.90 -2.64 -10.51
CA PHE A 468 -6.20 -2.14 -10.95
C PHE A 468 -6.12 -0.69 -11.45
N VAL A 469 -5.30 0.14 -10.81
CA VAL A 469 -5.18 1.56 -11.17
C VAL A 469 -4.63 1.71 -12.60
N HIS A 470 -3.72 0.82 -13.00
CA HIS A 470 -3.18 0.77 -14.35
C HIS A 470 -4.25 0.37 -15.37
N GLN A 471 -5.00 -0.71 -15.10
CA GLN A 471 -6.04 -1.22 -16.02
C GLN A 471 -7.21 -0.24 -16.16
N LEU A 472 -7.55 0.49 -15.10
CA LEU A 472 -8.65 1.45 -15.10
C LEU A 472 -8.45 2.58 -16.14
N THR A 473 -7.20 3.00 -16.34
CA THR A 473 -6.82 4.04 -17.30
C THR A 473 -6.61 3.53 -18.73
N ASP A 474 -6.58 2.21 -18.92
CA ASP A 474 -6.45 1.57 -20.22
C ASP A 474 -7.83 1.49 -20.89
N GLU A 475 -8.04 2.22 -21.99
CA GLU A 475 -9.31 2.17 -22.74
C GLU A 475 -9.48 0.86 -23.52
N ASP A 476 -8.39 0.13 -23.78
CA ASP A 476 -8.41 -1.15 -24.52
C ASP A 476 -8.82 -2.33 -23.64
N VAL A 477 -8.88 -2.15 -22.31
CA VAL A 477 -9.33 -3.18 -21.36
C VAL A 477 -10.80 -2.98 -21.03
N GLU A 478 -11.63 -3.99 -21.27
CA GLU A 478 -13.06 -3.91 -20.97
C GLU A 478 -13.32 -3.86 -19.45
N PRO A 479 -14.34 -3.12 -18.97
CA PRO A 479 -14.70 -3.07 -17.55
C PRO A 479 -14.89 -4.44 -16.91
N GLU A 480 -15.46 -5.39 -17.64
CA GLU A 480 -15.64 -6.80 -17.27
C GLU A 480 -14.32 -7.50 -16.93
N ASP A 481 -13.25 -7.24 -17.68
CA ASP A 481 -11.96 -7.87 -17.44
C ASP A 481 -11.32 -7.36 -16.14
N ILE A 482 -11.50 -6.08 -15.85
CA ILE A 482 -11.04 -5.44 -14.61
C ILE A 482 -11.87 -5.94 -13.41
N ALA A 483 -13.16 -6.17 -13.65
CA ALA A 483 -14.14 -6.65 -12.70
C ALA A 483 -14.20 -8.18 -12.59
N ARG A 484 -13.23 -8.90 -13.18
CA ARG A 484 -13.21 -10.37 -13.18
C ARG A 484 -13.17 -10.94 -11.76
N ASP A 485 -13.94 -12.00 -11.55
CA ASP A 485 -14.00 -12.71 -10.30
C ASP A 485 -12.65 -13.42 -9.98
N PRO A 486 -12.00 -13.08 -8.85
CA PRO A 486 -10.77 -13.73 -8.44
C PRO A 486 -10.98 -15.20 -8.03
N LEU A 487 -12.18 -15.61 -7.57
CA LEU A 487 -12.44 -17.01 -7.27
C LEU A 487 -12.46 -17.85 -8.55
N GLU A 488 -13.12 -17.39 -9.60
CA GLU A 488 -13.14 -18.06 -10.91
C GLU A 488 -11.72 -18.15 -11.48
N THR A 489 -10.92 -17.10 -11.32
CA THR A 489 -9.52 -17.11 -11.73
C THR A 489 -8.74 -18.18 -10.97
N VAL A 490 -8.92 -18.29 -9.65
CA VAL A 490 -8.27 -19.31 -8.82
C VAL A 490 -8.70 -20.74 -9.18
N GLU A 491 -9.97 -20.94 -9.52
CA GLU A 491 -10.50 -22.24 -9.95
C GLU A 491 -9.86 -22.74 -11.27
N ASN A 492 -9.47 -21.80 -12.15
CA ASN A 492 -9.00 -22.11 -13.51
C ASN A 492 -7.49 -21.93 -13.74
N GLN A 493 -6.74 -21.33 -12.80
CA GLN A 493 -5.32 -20.98 -13.00
C GLN A 493 -4.32 -22.15 -12.87
N GLY A 494 -4.79 -23.36 -12.56
CA GLY A 494 -3.94 -24.51 -12.23
C GLY A 494 -3.37 -24.41 -10.80
N PRO A 495 -2.09 -24.77 -10.58
CA PRO A 495 -1.47 -24.69 -9.25
C PRO A 495 -1.56 -23.28 -8.66
N ALA A 496 -1.87 -23.20 -7.37
CA ALA A 496 -1.96 -21.92 -6.66
C ALA A 496 -0.63 -21.17 -6.70
N ALA A 497 0.49 -21.87 -6.56
CA ALA A 497 1.81 -21.27 -6.72
C ALA A 497 2.05 -20.79 -8.17
N ASN A 498 2.71 -19.65 -8.32
CA ASN A 498 3.06 -19.09 -9.62
C ASN A 498 4.23 -19.89 -10.25
N PRO A 499 4.03 -20.56 -11.41
CA PRO A 499 5.06 -21.38 -12.03
C PRO A 499 6.26 -20.56 -12.55
N ALA A 500 6.10 -19.25 -12.75
CA ALA A 500 7.18 -18.36 -13.17
C ALA A 500 8.10 -17.93 -12.01
N ILE A 501 7.71 -18.20 -10.76
CA ILE A 501 8.49 -17.84 -9.57
C ILE A 501 9.13 -19.11 -9.02
N ALA A 502 10.41 -19.29 -9.33
CA ALA A 502 11.19 -20.43 -8.85
C ALA A 502 11.25 -20.44 -7.32
N ARG A 503 10.87 -21.56 -6.69
CA ARG A 503 10.98 -21.76 -5.23
C ARG A 503 12.42 -21.50 -4.77
N PRO A 504 12.64 -21.08 -3.50
CA PRO A 504 13.99 -20.80 -3.02
C PRO A 504 14.99 -21.95 -3.24
N ALA A 505 14.55 -23.20 -3.03
CA ALA A 505 15.38 -24.39 -3.22
C ALA A 505 15.78 -24.67 -4.67
N THR A 506 15.12 -24.05 -5.65
CA THR A 506 15.28 -24.34 -7.09
C THR A 506 15.64 -23.10 -7.91
N ILE A 507 16.16 -22.04 -7.27
CA ILE A 507 16.47 -20.77 -7.98
C ILE A 507 17.56 -20.92 -9.05
N PHE A 508 18.43 -21.93 -8.92
CA PHE A 508 19.50 -22.23 -9.88
C PHE A 508 19.16 -23.39 -10.84
N GLY A 509 17.91 -23.86 -10.86
CA GLY A 509 17.53 -25.11 -11.51
C GLY A 509 17.50 -26.30 -10.55
N ALA A 510 17.17 -27.48 -11.11
CA ALA A 510 17.08 -28.75 -10.38
C ALA A 510 18.45 -29.43 -10.21
#